data_AF-A0A0M6Y1I1-F1
#
_entry.id   AF-A0A0M6Y1I1-F1
#
_cell.length_a   1.000
_cell.length_b   1.000
_cell.length_c   1.000
_cell.angle_alpha   90.00
_cell.angle_beta   90.00
_cell.angle_gamma   90.00
#
_symmetry.space_group_name_H-M   'P 1'
#
loop_
_entity.id
_entity.type
_entity.pdbx_description
1 polymer ?
#
loop_
_entity_poly.entity_id
_entity_poly.type
_entity_poly.pdbx_seq_one_letter_code
_entity_poly.pdbx_strand_id
1 'polypeptide(L)'
;MAQREFDARLKERTAEEQQQAQPGGFGFTEAMMAHLEKSREQALKELPAGSRDAFNRHVEAQRDRYINGFAAIEAGENERYFQQGLEEEGIRLASEVRENPDGLEEAFEQARTLLSAAPLPAEGKKAAYAKISETLAESWAETRPLEELLPAIGDELARREFAGPEGLGNELERVGETVNGPDRPEAFADESQVLAERLKLLPGETLGRMQANAVKSRAAIAAGEVGKIERRIEASFGQFDKSEIEANGLLDPRQKTRLIGQLEVAKKEHIANIEAANWLLSSEEGDRGPQRQKNANRAFTFLENGEIDRDTLALKIVETKGVVPESYAAALSKGTRSNEPEVILRAYENLAKVLALAPQSAVLAKRERNLVDRFEKWTLLTKGYGLSPEDAAETLAKGNDSGSAHNLEEAFDRQFPDWEGKDLGSQTLRELLTPAVTRFPEGSGG
;
A
#
# COMPACT_ATOMS: atom_id res chain seq x y z
N MET A 1 25.19 -54.97 41.71
CA MET A 1 25.64 -53.64 41.28
C MET A 1 26.10 -53.65 39.83
N ALA A 2 27.02 -54.55 39.44
CA ALA A 2 27.54 -54.65 38.06
C ALA A 2 26.49 -54.75 36.92
N GLN A 3 25.35 -55.42 37.11
CA GLN A 3 24.29 -55.49 36.09
C GLN A 3 23.61 -54.12 35.85
N ARG A 4 23.30 -53.37 36.91
CA ARG A 4 22.68 -52.03 36.79
C ARG A 4 23.65 -51.01 36.19
N GLU A 5 24.94 -51.14 36.48
CA GLU A 5 25.99 -50.30 35.89
C GLU A 5 26.19 -50.61 34.40
N PHE A 6 26.10 -51.89 33.99
CA PHE A 6 26.11 -52.30 32.59
C PHE A 6 24.92 -51.72 31.81
N ASP A 7 23.70 -51.85 32.36
CA ASP A 7 22.49 -51.26 31.75
C ASP A 7 22.56 -49.74 31.63
N ALA A 8 23.08 -49.07 32.67
CA ALA A 8 23.23 -47.61 32.68
C ALA A 8 24.22 -47.15 31.60
N ARG A 9 25.38 -47.81 31.48
CA ARG A 9 26.38 -47.52 30.43
C ARG A 9 25.83 -47.77 29.03
N LEU A 10 25.08 -48.85 28.85
CA LEU A 10 24.45 -49.15 27.56
C LEU A 10 23.45 -48.04 27.18
N LYS A 11 22.63 -47.59 28.14
CA LYS A 11 21.65 -46.51 27.92
C LYS A 11 22.30 -45.17 27.60
N GLU A 12 23.37 -44.81 28.31
CA GLU A 12 24.15 -43.60 28.04
C GLU A 12 24.75 -43.65 26.63
N ARG A 13 25.32 -44.81 26.25
CA ARG A 13 25.89 -44.99 24.92
C ARG A 13 24.85 -44.97 23.80
N THR A 14 23.66 -45.52 24.02
CA THR A 14 22.53 -45.41 23.08
C THR A 14 22.22 -43.95 22.76
N ALA A 15 22.23 -43.07 23.77
CA ALA A 15 21.95 -41.66 23.58
C ALA A 15 23.08 -40.93 22.81
N GLU A 16 24.34 -41.30 23.06
CA GLU A 16 25.49 -40.76 22.32
C GLU A 16 25.50 -41.21 20.85
N GLU A 17 25.29 -42.49 20.58
CA GLU A 17 25.28 -43.04 19.22
C GLU A 17 24.07 -42.53 18.42
N GLN A 18 22.94 -42.23 19.06
CA GLN A 18 21.81 -41.56 18.40
C GLN A 18 22.18 -40.17 17.88
N GLN A 19 23.03 -39.43 18.61
CA GLN A 19 23.49 -38.10 18.17
C GLN A 19 24.51 -38.17 17.03
N GLN A 20 25.20 -39.30 16.88
CA GLN A 20 26.25 -39.52 15.88
C GLN A 20 25.79 -40.40 14.71
N ALA A 21 24.55 -40.88 14.76
CA ALA A 21 23.99 -41.76 13.75
C ALA A 21 23.96 -41.07 12.37
N GLN A 22 24.21 -41.86 11.32
CA GLN A 22 24.03 -41.40 9.95
C GLN A 22 22.55 -41.07 9.68
N PRO A 23 22.24 -40.27 8.63
CA PRO A 23 20.86 -39.95 8.29
C PRO A 23 19.99 -41.22 8.18
N GLY A 24 18.81 -41.19 8.80
CA GLY A 24 17.91 -42.34 8.88
C GLY A 24 18.36 -43.46 9.84
N GLY A 25 19.30 -43.19 10.74
CA GLY A 25 19.75 -44.18 11.75
C GLY A 25 20.55 -45.34 11.15
N PHE A 26 20.99 -45.25 9.90
CA PHE A 26 21.61 -46.36 9.17
C PHE A 26 22.82 -46.94 9.91
N GLY A 27 22.76 -48.25 10.19
CA GLY A 27 23.84 -48.99 10.85
C GLY A 27 23.85 -48.83 12.38
N PHE A 28 22.85 -48.17 12.96
CA PHE A 28 22.74 -47.95 14.41
C PHE A 28 22.66 -49.27 15.18
N THR A 29 21.85 -50.24 14.71
CA THR A 29 21.73 -51.55 15.38
C THR A 29 23.05 -52.32 15.35
N GLU A 30 23.77 -52.28 14.23
CA GLU A 30 25.07 -52.95 14.09
C GLU A 30 26.12 -52.33 15.01
N ALA A 31 26.19 -50.99 15.07
CA ALA A 31 27.08 -50.27 15.96
C ALA A 31 26.77 -50.57 17.44
N MET A 32 25.50 -50.55 17.83
CA MET A 32 25.07 -50.84 19.20
C MET A 32 25.27 -52.31 19.59
N MET A 33 25.17 -53.23 18.63
CA MET A 33 25.53 -54.64 18.82
C MET A 33 27.02 -54.83 19.08
N ALA A 34 27.89 -54.17 18.31
CA ALA A 34 29.33 -54.18 18.55
C ALA A 34 29.68 -53.61 19.94
N HIS A 35 29.00 -52.55 20.37
CA HIS A 35 29.16 -51.98 21.71
C HIS A 35 28.65 -52.90 22.82
N LEU A 36 27.53 -53.59 22.61
CA LEU A 36 27.00 -54.57 23.56
C LEU A 36 28.01 -55.71 23.79
N GLU A 37 28.60 -56.23 22.72
CA GLU A 37 29.62 -57.30 22.78
C GLU A 37 30.90 -56.82 23.46
N LYS A 38 31.41 -55.65 23.07
CA LYS A 38 32.61 -55.05 23.69
C LYS A 38 32.41 -54.75 25.17
N SER A 39 31.24 -54.21 25.55
CA SER A 39 30.90 -53.90 26.94
C SER A 39 30.77 -55.16 27.78
N ARG A 40 30.22 -56.23 27.21
CA ARG A 40 30.15 -57.56 27.85
C ARG A 40 31.54 -58.10 28.12
N GLU A 41 32.42 -58.08 27.13
CA GLU A 41 33.81 -58.56 27.28
C GLU A 41 34.58 -57.79 28.35
N GLN A 42 34.42 -56.46 28.39
CA GLN A 42 35.06 -55.63 29.40
C GLN A 42 34.53 -55.92 30.81
N ALA A 43 33.21 -56.03 30.97
CA ALA A 43 32.60 -56.39 32.26
C ALA A 43 33.07 -57.77 32.75
N LEU A 44 33.22 -58.75 31.86
CA LEU A 44 33.72 -60.09 32.22
C LEU A 44 35.18 -60.07 32.71
N LYS A 45 36.03 -59.16 32.21
CA LYS A 45 37.41 -58.98 32.68
C LYS A 45 37.48 -58.38 34.08
N GLU A 46 36.60 -57.41 34.37
CA GLU A 46 36.54 -56.68 35.65
C GLU A 46 35.85 -57.48 36.77
N LEU A 47 34.98 -58.44 36.43
CA LEU A 47 34.24 -59.25 37.40
C LEU A 47 35.08 -60.39 38.03
N PRO A 48 34.89 -60.69 39.34
CA PRO A 48 35.44 -61.87 40.00
C PRO A 48 34.98 -63.18 39.35
N ALA A 49 35.84 -64.20 39.31
CA ALA A 49 35.60 -65.47 38.60
C ALA A 49 34.26 -66.13 38.96
N GLY A 50 33.87 -66.13 40.24
CA GLY A 50 32.62 -66.72 40.71
C GLY A 50 31.33 -66.03 40.25
N SER A 51 31.42 -64.82 39.68
CA SER A 51 30.25 -64.04 39.23
C SER A 51 30.11 -63.96 37.71
N ARG A 52 31.12 -64.41 36.95
CA ARG A 52 31.17 -64.29 35.47
C ARG A 52 30.05 -65.09 34.79
N ASP A 53 29.82 -66.34 35.19
CA ASP A 53 28.80 -67.20 34.57
C ASP A 53 27.37 -66.70 34.81
N ALA A 54 27.13 -66.10 35.97
CA ALA A 54 25.82 -65.53 36.31
C ALA A 54 25.56 -64.25 35.51
N PHE A 55 26.57 -63.38 35.37
CA PHE A 55 26.49 -62.19 34.52
C PHE A 55 26.30 -62.56 33.04
N ASN A 56 27.06 -63.54 32.54
CA ASN A 56 26.99 -63.96 31.14
C ASN A 56 25.60 -64.51 30.78
N ARG A 57 25.01 -65.34 31.64
CA ARG A 57 23.64 -65.85 31.46
C ARG A 57 22.59 -64.73 31.45
N HIS A 58 22.81 -63.68 32.23
CA HIS A 58 21.90 -62.53 32.28
C HIS A 58 21.93 -61.71 30.99
N VAL A 59 23.11 -61.39 30.48
CA VAL A 59 23.27 -60.63 29.22
C VAL A 59 22.71 -61.43 28.05
N GLU A 60 23.01 -62.74 27.96
CA GLU A 60 22.43 -63.60 26.92
C GLU A 60 20.90 -63.67 27.01
N ALA A 61 20.33 -63.77 28.22
CA ALA A 61 18.88 -63.78 28.40
C ALA A 61 18.18 -62.46 28.00
N GLN A 62 18.92 -61.34 27.93
CA GLN A 62 18.39 -60.04 27.51
C GLN A 62 18.83 -59.61 26.12
N ARG A 63 19.66 -60.40 25.43
CA ARG A 63 20.26 -60.04 24.13
C ARG A 63 19.19 -59.68 23.09
N ASP A 64 18.17 -60.53 22.94
CA ASP A 64 17.08 -60.28 21.99
C ASP A 64 16.31 -58.99 22.32
N ARG A 65 16.16 -58.67 23.61
CA ARG A 65 15.49 -57.44 24.05
C ARG A 65 16.30 -56.20 23.65
N TYR A 66 17.62 -56.23 23.79
CA TYR A 66 18.47 -55.11 23.36
C TYR A 66 18.49 -54.98 21.83
N ILE A 67 18.64 -56.09 21.09
CA ILE A 67 18.61 -56.09 19.62
C ILE A 67 17.31 -55.49 19.11
N ASN A 68 16.16 -55.98 19.61
CA ASN A 68 14.86 -55.47 19.21
C ASN A 68 14.68 -53.99 19.58
N GLY A 69 15.25 -53.55 20.72
CA GLY A 69 15.24 -52.15 21.12
C GLY A 69 16.05 -51.25 20.17
N PHE A 70 17.25 -51.68 19.78
CA PHE A 70 18.09 -50.93 18.84
C PHE A 70 17.48 -50.90 17.43
N ALA A 71 16.96 -52.04 16.96
CA ALA A 71 16.28 -52.13 15.67
C ALA A 71 15.02 -51.26 15.62
N ALA A 72 14.25 -51.17 16.72
CA ALA A 72 13.09 -50.28 16.79
C ALA A 72 13.49 -48.79 16.73
N ILE A 73 14.62 -48.42 17.36
CA ILE A 73 15.17 -47.06 17.27
C ILE A 73 15.61 -46.76 15.84
N GLU A 74 16.40 -47.64 15.21
CA GLU A 74 16.87 -47.48 13.84
C GLU A 74 15.69 -47.39 12.86
N ALA A 75 14.69 -48.26 12.99
CA ALA A 75 13.48 -48.21 12.17
C ALA A 75 12.71 -46.88 12.34
N GLY A 76 12.60 -46.37 13.57
CA GLY A 76 11.93 -45.09 13.84
C GLY A 76 12.68 -43.88 13.28
N GLU A 77 14.02 -43.86 13.36
CA GLU A 77 14.84 -42.80 12.77
C GLU A 77 14.82 -42.87 11.23
N ASN A 78 14.84 -44.08 10.66
CA ASN A 78 14.70 -44.32 9.23
C ASN A 78 13.35 -43.79 8.72
N GLU A 79 12.26 -44.15 9.39
CA GLU A 79 10.92 -43.66 9.05
C GLU A 79 10.84 -42.13 9.08
N ARG A 80 11.34 -41.48 10.15
CA ARG A 80 11.38 -40.02 10.24
C ARG A 80 12.17 -39.37 9.12
N TYR A 81 13.32 -39.92 8.78
CA TYR A 81 14.16 -39.41 7.71
C TYR A 81 13.44 -39.44 6.35
N PHE A 82 12.79 -40.56 6.01
CA PHE A 82 12.02 -40.63 4.76
C PHE A 82 10.76 -39.78 4.78
N GLN A 83 10.07 -39.66 5.93
CA GLN A 83 8.94 -38.75 6.07
C GLN A 83 9.36 -37.29 5.84
N GLN A 84 10.50 -36.87 6.40
CA GLN A 84 11.04 -35.54 6.18
C GLN A 84 11.44 -35.32 4.72
N GLY A 85 12.15 -36.26 4.09
CA GLY A 85 12.54 -36.17 2.68
C GLY A 85 11.32 -36.08 1.74
N LEU A 86 10.25 -36.82 2.04
CA LEU A 86 8.99 -36.75 1.29
C LEU A 86 8.25 -35.42 1.50
N GLU A 87 8.34 -34.81 2.69
CA GLU A 87 7.79 -33.48 2.95
C GLU A 87 8.55 -32.39 2.19
N GLU A 88 9.89 -32.42 2.21
CA GLU A 88 10.73 -31.49 1.45
C GLU A 88 10.46 -31.59 -0.06
N GLU A 89 10.33 -32.82 -0.56
CA GLU A 89 10.02 -33.08 -1.96
C GLU A 89 8.58 -32.67 -2.32
N GLY A 90 7.62 -32.86 -1.41
CA GLY A 90 6.26 -32.33 -1.54
C GLY A 90 6.23 -30.80 -1.65
N ILE A 91 7.06 -30.10 -0.85
CA ILE A 91 7.22 -28.64 -0.93
C ILE A 91 7.86 -28.22 -2.26
N ARG A 92 8.86 -28.96 -2.74
CA ARG A 92 9.50 -28.72 -4.05
C ARG A 92 8.49 -28.83 -5.18
N LEU A 93 7.75 -29.94 -5.24
CA LEU A 93 6.70 -30.18 -6.25
C LEU A 93 5.59 -29.12 -6.17
N ALA A 94 5.19 -28.72 -4.97
CA ALA A 94 4.24 -27.64 -4.76
C ALA A 94 4.72 -26.30 -5.33
N SER A 95 6.02 -25.99 -5.21
CA SER A 95 6.60 -24.81 -5.84
C SER A 95 6.53 -24.89 -7.36
N GLU A 96 6.86 -26.04 -7.96
CA GLU A 96 6.76 -26.24 -9.41
C GLU A 96 5.33 -26.07 -9.92
N VAL A 97 4.35 -26.56 -9.16
CA VAL A 97 2.92 -26.38 -9.47
C VAL A 97 2.48 -24.93 -9.38
N ARG A 98 3.00 -24.14 -8.44
CA ARG A 98 2.71 -22.69 -8.39
C ARG A 98 3.25 -21.96 -9.63
N GLU A 99 4.43 -22.36 -10.11
CA GLU A 99 5.07 -21.78 -11.29
C GLU A 99 4.41 -22.26 -12.59
N ASN A 100 4.00 -23.53 -12.64
CA ASN A 100 3.34 -24.16 -13.77
C ASN A 100 2.14 -25.01 -13.32
N PRO A 101 0.92 -24.40 -13.24
CA PRO A 101 -0.27 -25.10 -12.74
C PRO A 101 -0.68 -26.32 -13.57
N ASP A 102 -0.33 -26.35 -14.86
CA ASP A 102 -0.65 -27.46 -15.76
C ASP A 102 0.16 -28.73 -15.44
N GLY A 103 1.26 -28.58 -14.69
CA GLY A 103 2.13 -29.68 -14.23
C GLY A 103 1.60 -30.45 -13.01
N LEU A 104 0.41 -30.13 -12.49
CA LEU A 104 -0.15 -30.75 -11.28
C LEU A 104 -0.20 -32.28 -11.35
N GLU A 105 -0.65 -32.85 -12.46
CA GLU A 105 -0.77 -34.30 -12.60
C GLU A 105 0.60 -35.00 -12.64
N GLU A 106 1.59 -34.36 -13.27
CA GLU A 106 2.96 -34.86 -13.26
C GLU A 106 3.52 -34.85 -11.84
N ALA A 107 3.25 -33.81 -11.06
CA ALA A 107 3.65 -33.73 -9.66
C ALA A 107 3.01 -34.85 -8.80
N PHE A 108 1.75 -35.19 -9.05
CA PHE A 108 1.10 -36.33 -8.38
C PHE A 108 1.76 -37.67 -8.74
N GLU A 109 2.09 -37.90 -10.01
CA GLU A 109 2.78 -39.12 -10.45
C GLU A 109 4.21 -39.23 -9.89
N GLN A 110 4.94 -38.12 -9.85
CA GLN A 110 6.26 -38.06 -9.21
C GLN A 110 6.16 -38.42 -7.72
N ALA A 111 5.18 -37.85 -7.00
CA ALA A 111 4.94 -38.20 -5.60
C ALA A 111 4.63 -39.69 -5.40
N ARG A 112 3.77 -40.29 -6.24
CA ARG A 112 3.48 -41.74 -6.19
C ARG A 112 4.73 -42.58 -6.42
N THR A 113 5.54 -42.21 -7.40
CA THR A 113 6.79 -42.91 -7.74
C THR A 113 7.75 -42.90 -6.55
N LEU A 114 7.95 -41.73 -5.93
CA LEU A 114 8.81 -41.56 -4.75
C LEU A 114 8.31 -42.38 -3.55
N LEU A 115 7.01 -42.33 -3.26
CA LEU A 115 6.40 -43.10 -2.17
C LEU A 115 6.48 -44.61 -2.38
N SER A 116 6.38 -45.07 -3.64
CA SER A 116 6.53 -46.49 -3.95
C SER A 116 7.93 -47.01 -3.59
N ALA A 117 8.97 -46.19 -3.81
CA ALA A 117 10.36 -46.50 -3.51
C ALA A 117 10.74 -46.29 -2.03
N ALA A 118 9.97 -45.49 -1.27
CA ALA A 118 10.26 -45.22 0.14
C ALA A 118 10.11 -46.49 1.01
N PRO A 119 11.05 -46.79 1.93
CA PRO A 119 10.98 -47.93 2.85
C PRO A 119 10.08 -47.64 4.06
N LEU A 120 8.87 -47.12 3.81
CA LEU A 120 7.86 -46.83 4.82
C LEU A 120 6.82 -47.96 4.91
N PRO A 121 6.20 -48.18 6.09
CA PRO A 121 5.05 -49.08 6.21
C PRO A 121 3.86 -48.56 5.39
N ALA A 122 2.92 -49.44 5.04
CA ALA A 122 1.78 -49.08 4.17
C ALA A 122 0.94 -47.91 4.72
N GLU A 123 0.68 -47.87 6.03
CA GLU A 123 -0.02 -46.77 6.68
C GLU A 123 0.78 -45.45 6.59
N GLY A 124 2.10 -45.51 6.80
CA GLY A 124 2.99 -44.36 6.66
C GLY A 124 3.02 -43.81 5.24
N LYS A 125 3.01 -44.69 4.22
CA LYS A 125 2.90 -44.28 2.80
C LYS A 125 1.56 -43.59 2.51
N LYS A 126 0.46 -44.11 3.02
CA LYS A 126 -0.89 -43.51 2.86
C LYS A 126 -0.93 -42.12 3.49
N ALA A 127 -0.43 -41.98 4.72
CA ALA A 127 -0.39 -40.69 5.41
C ALA A 127 0.51 -39.66 4.71
N ALA A 128 1.69 -40.07 4.26
CA ALA A 128 2.59 -39.20 3.51
C ALA A 128 2.00 -38.76 2.16
N TYR A 129 1.32 -39.67 1.44
CA TYR A 129 0.64 -39.31 0.20
C TYR A 129 -0.49 -38.31 0.41
N ALA A 130 -1.30 -38.47 1.46
CA ALA A 130 -2.36 -37.53 1.79
C ALA A 130 -1.78 -36.12 2.03
N LYS A 131 -0.72 -36.00 2.84
CA LYS A 131 -0.05 -34.72 3.11
C LYS A 131 0.53 -34.06 1.86
N ILE A 132 1.19 -34.83 0.99
CA ILE A 132 1.70 -34.30 -0.29
C ILE A 132 0.53 -33.85 -1.17
N SER A 133 -0.53 -34.66 -1.26
CA SER A 133 -1.71 -34.35 -2.07
C SER A 133 -2.42 -33.07 -1.64
N GLU A 134 -2.55 -32.85 -0.32
CA GLU A 134 -3.05 -31.61 0.26
C GLU A 134 -2.17 -30.42 -0.15
N THR A 135 -0.85 -30.56 -0.03
CA THR A 135 0.11 -29.49 -0.35
C THR A 135 0.06 -29.11 -1.83
N LEU A 136 -0.04 -30.11 -2.73
CA LEU A 136 -0.18 -29.89 -4.17
C LEU A 136 -1.52 -29.24 -4.52
N ALA A 137 -2.62 -29.74 -3.95
CA ALA A 137 -3.95 -29.19 -4.18
C ALA A 137 -4.08 -27.74 -3.69
N GLU A 138 -3.52 -27.42 -2.52
CA GLU A 138 -3.50 -26.05 -1.98
C GLU A 138 -2.73 -25.14 -2.93
N SER A 139 -1.50 -25.55 -3.28
CA SER A 139 -0.61 -24.76 -4.12
C SER A 139 -1.17 -24.50 -5.51
N TRP A 140 -1.84 -25.50 -6.11
CA TRP A 140 -2.54 -25.33 -7.37
C TRP A 140 -3.76 -24.42 -7.26
N ALA A 141 -4.59 -24.61 -6.23
CA ALA A 141 -5.79 -23.81 -6.02
C ALA A 141 -5.45 -22.32 -5.80
N GLU A 142 -4.34 -22.01 -5.11
CA GLU A 142 -3.82 -20.65 -4.96
C GLU A 142 -3.51 -19.92 -6.28
N THR A 143 -3.34 -20.66 -7.39
CA THR A 143 -3.08 -20.08 -8.73
C THR A 143 -4.35 -19.71 -9.48
N ARG A 144 -5.53 -20.16 -9.02
CA ARG A 144 -6.79 -19.91 -9.71
C ARG A 144 -7.26 -18.47 -9.53
N PRO A 145 -7.99 -17.91 -10.52
CA PRO A 145 -8.63 -16.60 -10.37
C PRO A 145 -9.51 -16.53 -9.12
N LEU A 146 -9.48 -15.40 -8.40
CA LEU A 146 -10.24 -15.22 -7.16
C LEU A 146 -11.75 -15.31 -7.38
N GLU A 147 -12.21 -14.96 -8.58
CA GLU A 147 -13.61 -15.04 -9.01
C GLU A 147 -14.14 -16.48 -9.06
N GLU A 148 -13.27 -17.44 -9.35
CA GLU A 148 -13.58 -18.87 -9.42
C GLU A 148 -13.30 -19.56 -8.08
N LEU A 149 -12.18 -19.20 -7.43
CA LEU A 149 -11.72 -19.81 -6.19
C LEU A 149 -12.65 -19.51 -5.00
N LEU A 150 -13.10 -18.26 -4.84
CA LEU A 150 -13.92 -17.87 -3.68
C LEU A 150 -15.28 -18.59 -3.63
N PRO A 151 -16.07 -18.67 -4.72
CA PRO A 151 -17.29 -19.47 -4.75
C PRO A 151 -17.01 -20.95 -4.47
N ALA A 152 -15.99 -21.54 -5.12
CA ALA A 152 -15.69 -22.96 -4.98
C ALA A 152 -15.32 -23.35 -3.54
N ILE A 153 -14.52 -22.53 -2.85
CA ILE A 153 -14.21 -22.75 -1.41
C ILE A 153 -15.48 -22.59 -0.56
N GLY A 154 -16.32 -21.60 -0.85
CA GLY A 154 -17.58 -21.36 -0.14
C GLY A 154 -18.55 -22.54 -0.25
N ASP A 155 -18.71 -23.08 -1.46
CA ASP A 155 -19.59 -24.22 -1.73
C ASP A 155 -19.10 -25.49 -1.01
N GLU A 156 -17.79 -25.75 -1.02
CA GLU A 156 -17.21 -26.90 -0.32
C GLU A 156 -17.33 -26.76 1.20
N LEU A 157 -17.06 -25.59 1.77
CA LEU A 157 -17.27 -25.35 3.21
C LEU A 157 -18.74 -25.54 3.62
N ALA A 158 -19.68 -25.00 2.84
CA ALA A 158 -21.11 -25.16 3.09
C ALA A 158 -21.56 -26.62 2.99
N ARG A 159 -21.04 -27.37 2.00
CA ARG A 159 -21.28 -28.81 1.86
C ARG A 159 -20.82 -29.57 3.10
N ARG A 160 -19.64 -29.28 3.63
CA ARG A 160 -19.09 -29.95 4.82
C ARG A 160 -19.90 -29.66 6.08
N GLU A 161 -20.35 -28.42 6.22
CA GLU A 161 -21.26 -28.02 7.30
C GLU A 161 -22.57 -28.81 7.25
N PHE A 162 -23.09 -29.06 6.04
CA PHE A 162 -24.31 -29.86 5.84
C PHE A 162 -24.09 -31.38 6.04
N ALA A 163 -22.93 -31.92 5.67
CA ALA A 163 -22.64 -33.35 5.75
C ALA A 163 -22.34 -33.86 7.17
N GLY A 164 -21.86 -33.00 8.07
CA GLY A 164 -21.50 -33.36 9.44
C GLY A 164 -20.24 -34.25 9.56
N PRO A 165 -19.74 -34.48 10.79
CA PRO A 165 -18.46 -35.16 11.02
C PRO A 165 -18.43 -36.64 10.63
N GLU A 166 -19.57 -37.35 10.66
CA GLU A 166 -19.65 -38.77 10.31
C GLU A 166 -19.63 -39.03 8.79
N GLY A 167 -20.02 -38.05 7.97
CA GLY A 167 -20.00 -38.16 6.49
C GLY A 167 -18.62 -37.96 5.87
N LEU A 168 -17.75 -37.16 6.51
CA LEU A 168 -16.47 -36.72 5.95
C LEU A 168 -15.37 -37.79 5.99
N GLY A 169 -15.36 -38.64 7.03
CA GLY A 169 -14.31 -39.65 7.22
C GLY A 169 -14.27 -40.71 6.10
N ASN A 170 -15.42 -41.13 5.59
CA ASN A 170 -15.53 -42.10 4.49
C ASN A 170 -15.31 -41.48 3.10
N GLU A 171 -15.39 -40.15 2.99
CA GLU A 171 -15.33 -39.44 1.70
C GLU A 171 -13.89 -39.03 1.36
N LEU A 172 -13.10 -38.56 2.33
CA LEU A 172 -11.68 -38.22 2.14
C LEU A 172 -10.85 -39.45 1.70
N GLU A 173 -11.13 -40.62 2.26
CA GLU A 173 -10.46 -41.87 1.85
C GLU A 173 -10.85 -42.29 0.42
N ARG A 174 -12.12 -42.10 0.01
CA ARG A 174 -12.61 -42.48 -1.33
C ARG A 174 -12.20 -41.50 -2.42
N VAL A 175 -12.16 -40.19 -2.15
CA VAL A 175 -11.71 -39.16 -3.09
C VAL A 175 -10.20 -39.33 -3.35
N GLY A 176 -9.44 -39.66 -2.31
CA GLY A 176 -8.02 -39.99 -2.41
C GLY A 176 -7.72 -41.19 -3.32
N GLU A 177 -8.62 -42.17 -3.44
CA GLU A 177 -8.50 -43.33 -4.34
C GLU A 177 -9.09 -43.09 -5.74
N THR A 178 -10.19 -42.33 -5.87
CA THR A 178 -10.91 -42.14 -7.15
C THR A 178 -10.35 -41.02 -8.02
N VAL A 179 -9.80 -39.95 -7.42
CA VAL A 179 -9.13 -38.88 -8.17
C VAL A 179 -7.72 -39.33 -8.62
N ASN A 180 -7.19 -40.39 -8.00
CA ASN A 180 -5.81 -40.82 -8.12
C ASN A 180 -5.60 -42.29 -8.55
N GLY A 181 -6.67 -43.02 -8.89
CA GLY A 181 -6.57 -44.37 -9.44
C GLY A 181 -6.25 -44.38 -10.95
N PRO A 182 -5.73 -45.50 -11.49
CA PRO A 182 -5.55 -45.67 -12.95
C PRO A 182 -6.88 -45.67 -13.71
N ASP A 183 -7.99 -45.97 -13.02
CA ASP A 183 -9.35 -45.93 -13.55
C ASP A 183 -9.96 -44.53 -13.34
N ARG A 184 -9.46 -43.55 -14.10
CA ARG A 184 -10.10 -42.25 -14.24
C ARG A 184 -11.48 -42.41 -14.91
N PRO A 185 -12.53 -41.71 -14.43
CA PRO A 185 -13.57 -41.26 -15.35
C PRO A 185 -12.90 -40.35 -16.39
N GLU A 186 -13.12 -40.65 -17.67
CA GLU A 186 -12.61 -39.87 -18.80
C GLU A 186 -12.85 -38.37 -18.59
N ALA A 187 -11.77 -37.59 -18.75
CA ALA A 187 -11.73 -36.14 -18.95
C ALA A 187 -12.78 -35.29 -18.20
N PHE A 188 -12.38 -34.66 -17.09
CA PHE A 188 -13.07 -33.46 -16.64
C PHE A 188 -13.06 -32.44 -17.79
N ALA A 189 -14.24 -32.14 -18.35
CA ALA A 189 -14.39 -31.21 -19.46
C ALA A 189 -14.41 -29.73 -19.01
N ASP A 190 -14.42 -29.48 -17.70
CA ASP A 190 -14.60 -28.16 -17.09
C ASP A 190 -13.62 -27.99 -15.91
N GLU A 191 -12.80 -26.93 -15.95
CA GLU A 191 -11.82 -26.57 -14.91
C GLU A 191 -12.49 -26.32 -13.55
N SER A 192 -13.75 -25.88 -13.54
CA SER A 192 -14.53 -25.66 -12.32
C SER A 192 -14.81 -26.96 -11.57
N GLN A 193 -15.04 -28.05 -12.31
CA GLN A 193 -15.25 -29.39 -11.73
C GLN A 193 -13.94 -29.95 -11.18
N VAL A 194 -12.83 -29.74 -11.90
CA VAL A 194 -11.49 -30.09 -11.41
C VAL A 194 -11.23 -29.35 -10.10
N LEU A 195 -11.48 -28.04 -10.05
CA LEU A 195 -11.30 -27.24 -8.85
C LEU A 195 -12.12 -27.79 -7.67
N ALA A 196 -13.41 -28.04 -7.89
CA ALA A 196 -14.29 -28.59 -6.85
C ALA A 196 -13.78 -29.94 -6.32
N GLU A 197 -13.34 -30.86 -7.19
CA GLU A 197 -12.79 -32.15 -6.76
C GLU A 197 -11.46 -31.99 -6.01
N ARG A 198 -10.59 -31.07 -6.43
CA ARG A 198 -9.30 -30.83 -5.77
C ARG A 198 -9.46 -30.18 -4.40
N LEU A 199 -10.44 -29.29 -4.22
CA LEU A 199 -10.73 -28.68 -2.92
C LEU A 199 -11.20 -29.71 -1.87
N LYS A 200 -11.80 -30.83 -2.28
CA LYS A 200 -12.18 -31.91 -1.35
C LYS A 200 -10.99 -32.55 -0.67
N LEU A 201 -9.81 -32.53 -1.31
CA LEU A 201 -8.57 -33.06 -0.72
C LEU A 201 -8.11 -32.21 0.47
N LEU A 202 -8.51 -30.94 0.55
CA LEU A 202 -8.01 -30.02 1.56
C LEU A 202 -8.75 -30.17 2.90
N PRO A 203 -8.07 -30.06 4.05
CA PRO A 203 -8.71 -29.95 5.35
C PRO A 203 -9.59 -28.69 5.45
N GLY A 204 -10.65 -28.74 6.28
CA GLY A 204 -11.56 -27.62 6.47
C GLY A 204 -10.87 -26.36 7.00
N GLU A 205 -9.87 -26.53 7.88
CA GLU A 205 -9.04 -25.45 8.40
C GLU A 205 -8.22 -24.77 7.28
N THR A 206 -7.66 -25.56 6.35
CA THR A 206 -6.94 -25.05 5.18
C THR A 206 -7.87 -24.28 4.26
N LEU A 207 -9.06 -24.82 3.95
CA LEU A 207 -10.08 -24.13 3.16
C LEU A 207 -10.49 -22.79 3.80
N GLY A 208 -10.72 -22.76 5.12
CA GLY A 208 -11.04 -21.53 5.85
C GLY A 208 -9.91 -20.49 5.80
N ARG A 209 -8.65 -20.91 5.97
CA ARG A 209 -7.47 -20.04 5.82
C ARG A 209 -7.38 -19.47 4.40
N MET A 210 -7.54 -20.32 3.38
CA MET A 210 -7.51 -19.90 1.98
C MET A 210 -8.64 -18.91 1.66
N GLN A 211 -9.86 -19.16 2.13
CA GLN A 211 -10.99 -18.25 1.95
C GLN A 211 -10.68 -16.87 2.55
N ALA A 212 -10.18 -16.82 3.78
CA ALA A 212 -9.85 -15.56 4.44
C ALA A 212 -8.75 -14.78 3.69
N ASN A 213 -7.73 -15.49 3.18
CA ASN A 213 -6.66 -14.89 2.40
C ASN A 213 -7.17 -14.38 1.03
N ALA A 214 -7.96 -15.17 0.33
CA ALA A 214 -8.55 -14.80 -0.96
C ALA A 214 -9.48 -13.58 -0.83
N VAL A 215 -10.30 -13.50 0.23
CA VAL A 215 -11.14 -12.32 0.52
C VAL A 215 -10.29 -11.08 0.77
N LYS A 216 -9.20 -11.19 1.55
CA LYS A 216 -8.28 -10.08 1.81
C LYS A 216 -7.60 -9.60 0.53
N SER A 217 -7.10 -10.53 -0.30
CA SER A 217 -6.47 -10.21 -1.58
C SER A 217 -7.45 -9.51 -2.52
N ARG A 218 -8.68 -10.02 -2.65
CA ARG A 218 -9.73 -9.39 -3.46
C ARG A 218 -10.03 -7.97 -2.99
N ALA A 219 -10.15 -7.75 -1.68
CA ALA A 219 -10.40 -6.43 -1.12
C ALA A 219 -9.25 -5.44 -1.40
N ALA A 220 -8.00 -5.90 -1.31
CA ALA A 220 -6.83 -5.08 -1.63
C ALA A 220 -6.78 -4.70 -3.12
N ILE A 221 -7.05 -5.65 -4.02
CA ILE A 221 -7.12 -5.41 -5.46
C ILE A 221 -8.24 -4.41 -5.78
N ALA A 222 -9.43 -4.61 -5.21
CA ALA A 222 -10.57 -3.70 -5.39
C ALA A 222 -10.26 -2.29 -4.90
N ALA A 223 -9.61 -2.13 -3.74
CA ALA A 223 -9.21 -0.82 -3.23
C ALA A 223 -8.20 -0.12 -4.15
N GLY A 224 -7.24 -0.86 -4.71
CA GLY A 224 -6.31 -0.34 -5.72
C GLY A 224 -7.02 0.15 -6.99
N GLU A 225 -8.01 -0.61 -7.46
CA GLU A 225 -8.80 -0.26 -8.64
C GLU A 225 -9.70 0.96 -8.39
N VAL A 226 -10.32 1.07 -7.22
CA VAL A 226 -11.05 2.29 -6.80
C VAL A 226 -10.13 3.51 -6.92
N GLY A 227 -8.94 3.47 -6.31
CA GLY A 227 -8.01 4.60 -6.36
C GLY A 227 -7.46 4.91 -7.76
N LYS A 228 -7.43 3.93 -8.67
CA LYS A 228 -7.09 4.15 -10.08
C LYS A 228 -8.23 4.85 -10.84
N ILE A 229 -9.47 4.44 -10.60
CA ILE A 229 -10.65 5.07 -11.21
C ILE A 229 -10.85 6.48 -10.67
N GLU A 230 -10.73 6.72 -9.36
CA GLU A 230 -10.81 8.06 -8.75
C GLU A 230 -9.84 9.03 -9.44
N ARG A 231 -8.57 8.65 -9.58
CA ARG A 231 -7.56 9.46 -10.28
C ARG A 231 -7.89 9.70 -11.76
N ARG A 232 -8.46 8.70 -12.46
CA ARG A 232 -8.88 8.87 -13.86
C ARG A 232 -10.05 9.83 -13.99
N ILE A 233 -11.02 9.78 -13.08
CA ILE A 233 -12.16 10.72 -13.04
C ILE A 233 -11.66 12.15 -12.82
N GLU A 234 -10.73 12.34 -11.88
CA GLU A 234 -10.13 13.65 -11.61
C GLU A 234 -9.35 14.17 -12.83
N ALA A 235 -8.49 13.34 -13.42
CA ALA A 235 -7.66 13.71 -14.57
C ALA A 235 -8.48 13.98 -15.85
N SER A 236 -9.62 13.30 -16.04
CA SER A 236 -10.52 13.54 -17.16
C SER A 236 -11.59 14.61 -16.88
N PHE A 237 -11.54 15.28 -15.73
CA PHE A 237 -12.53 16.27 -15.30
C PHE A 237 -13.98 15.73 -15.37
N GLY A 238 -14.18 14.47 -14.99
CA GLY A 238 -15.47 13.81 -15.04
C GLY A 238 -15.93 13.37 -16.44
N GLN A 239 -15.06 13.44 -17.46
CA GLN A 239 -15.28 12.80 -18.78
C GLN A 239 -14.83 11.33 -18.73
N PHE A 240 -15.39 10.58 -17.81
CA PHE A 240 -15.13 9.15 -17.63
C PHE A 240 -16.38 8.36 -18.02
N ASP A 241 -16.22 7.22 -18.70
CA ASP A 241 -17.37 6.40 -19.07
C ASP A 241 -17.92 5.67 -17.85
N LYS A 242 -19.16 5.99 -17.48
CA LYS A 242 -19.88 5.35 -16.37
C LYS A 242 -19.96 3.82 -16.55
N SER A 243 -20.03 3.35 -17.80
CA SER A 243 -20.12 1.91 -18.11
C SER A 243 -18.89 1.13 -17.63
N GLU A 244 -17.70 1.76 -17.60
CA GLU A 244 -16.48 1.14 -17.08
C GLU A 244 -16.58 0.86 -15.57
N ILE A 245 -17.25 1.72 -14.78
CA ILE A 245 -17.49 1.48 -13.35
C ILE A 245 -18.52 0.37 -13.15
N GLU A 246 -19.60 0.40 -13.94
CA GLU A 246 -20.70 -0.56 -13.83
C GLU A 246 -20.27 -1.98 -14.21
N ALA A 247 -19.48 -2.12 -15.27
CA ALA A 247 -18.97 -3.39 -15.78
C ALA A 247 -17.82 -3.98 -14.95
N ASN A 248 -17.21 -3.21 -14.04
CA ASN A 248 -16.06 -3.68 -13.27
C ASN A 248 -16.45 -4.79 -12.28
N GLY A 249 -15.93 -6.01 -12.47
CA GLY A 249 -16.23 -7.18 -11.63
C GLY A 249 -15.54 -7.18 -10.27
N LEU A 250 -14.49 -6.38 -10.09
CA LEU A 250 -13.74 -6.28 -8.83
C LEU A 250 -14.44 -5.40 -7.80
N LEU A 251 -15.23 -4.43 -8.27
CA LEU A 251 -15.89 -3.45 -7.43
C LEU A 251 -17.20 -4.00 -6.85
N ASP A 252 -17.39 -3.79 -5.55
CA ASP A 252 -18.66 -4.05 -4.90
C ASP A 252 -19.71 -2.97 -5.25
N PRO A 253 -21.02 -3.23 -5.06
CA PRO A 253 -22.07 -2.26 -5.37
C PRO A 253 -21.95 -0.91 -4.65
N ARG A 254 -21.40 -0.88 -3.43
CA ARG A 254 -21.23 0.36 -2.66
C ARG A 254 -20.08 1.20 -3.23
N GLN A 255 -18.98 0.56 -3.60
CA GLN A 255 -17.83 1.17 -4.29
C GLN A 255 -18.27 1.75 -5.63
N LYS A 256 -19.02 0.99 -6.44
CA LYS A 256 -19.60 1.48 -7.71
C LYS A 256 -20.46 2.72 -7.50
N THR A 257 -21.38 2.67 -6.53
CA THR A 257 -22.27 3.81 -6.21
C THR A 257 -21.47 5.05 -5.82
N ARG A 258 -20.43 4.89 -4.99
CA ARG A 258 -19.55 5.99 -4.58
C ARG A 258 -18.81 6.61 -5.78
N LEU A 259 -18.19 5.79 -6.62
CA LEU A 259 -17.45 6.24 -7.80
C LEU A 259 -18.36 6.96 -8.81
N ILE A 260 -19.58 6.44 -9.04
CA ILE A 260 -20.58 7.10 -9.89
C ILE A 260 -20.97 8.46 -9.29
N GLY A 261 -21.17 8.54 -7.97
CA GLY A 261 -21.44 9.81 -7.30
C GLY A 261 -20.31 10.82 -7.46
N GLN A 262 -19.05 10.39 -7.33
CA GLN A 262 -17.87 11.23 -7.57
C GLN A 262 -17.79 11.69 -9.03
N LEU A 263 -18.05 10.80 -9.99
CA LEU A 263 -18.11 11.12 -11.41
C LEU A 263 -19.15 12.21 -11.71
N GLU A 264 -20.35 12.09 -11.16
CA GLU A 264 -21.41 13.08 -11.34
C GLU A 264 -21.05 14.44 -10.74
N VAL A 265 -20.40 14.46 -9.57
CA VAL A 265 -19.91 15.69 -8.95
C VAL A 265 -18.83 16.32 -9.82
N ALA A 266 -17.82 15.56 -10.24
CA ALA A 266 -16.75 16.04 -11.10
C ALA A 266 -17.28 16.61 -12.42
N LYS A 267 -18.25 15.93 -13.05
CA LYS A 267 -18.90 16.41 -14.28
C LYS A 267 -19.65 17.72 -14.06
N LYS A 268 -20.40 17.84 -12.96
CA LYS A 268 -21.10 19.10 -12.61
C LYS A 268 -20.13 20.24 -12.34
N GLU A 269 -19.03 19.96 -11.65
CA GLU A 269 -17.98 20.96 -11.40
C GLU A 269 -17.31 21.39 -12.71
N HIS A 270 -16.97 20.46 -13.59
CA HIS A 270 -16.36 20.76 -14.88
C HIS A 270 -17.29 21.57 -15.80
N ILE A 271 -18.58 21.22 -15.89
CA ILE A 271 -19.57 22.02 -16.63
C ILE A 271 -19.60 23.44 -16.07
N ALA A 272 -19.65 23.60 -14.75
CA ALA A 272 -19.73 24.92 -14.15
C ALA A 272 -18.41 25.72 -14.27
N ASN A 273 -17.27 25.05 -14.42
CA ASN A 273 -15.99 25.68 -14.74
C ASN A 273 -15.96 26.16 -16.20
N ILE A 274 -16.46 25.36 -17.15
CA ILE A 274 -16.64 25.76 -18.55
C ILE A 274 -17.61 26.94 -18.66
N GLU A 275 -18.74 26.91 -17.93
CA GLU A 275 -19.69 28.02 -17.88
C GLU A 275 -19.02 29.30 -17.36
N ALA A 276 -18.18 29.21 -16.32
CA ALA A 276 -17.43 30.37 -15.82
C ALA A 276 -16.39 30.89 -16.84
N ALA A 277 -15.72 30.01 -17.58
CA ALA A 277 -14.80 30.41 -18.65
C ALA A 277 -15.53 31.05 -19.83
N ASN A 278 -16.66 30.48 -20.26
CA ASN A 278 -17.51 31.06 -21.31
C ASN A 278 -18.11 32.40 -20.89
N TRP A 279 -18.50 32.52 -19.62
CA TRP A 279 -18.93 33.78 -19.04
C TRP A 279 -17.83 34.84 -19.12
N LEU A 280 -16.56 34.50 -18.85
CA LEU A 280 -15.45 35.43 -19.00
C LEU A 280 -15.31 35.94 -20.45
N LEU A 281 -15.55 35.07 -21.44
CA LEU A 281 -15.47 35.40 -22.87
C LEU A 281 -16.71 36.14 -23.40
N SER A 282 -17.82 36.14 -22.67
CA SER A 282 -19.05 36.79 -23.13
C SER A 282 -18.98 38.32 -23.04
N SER A 283 -19.66 39.01 -23.96
CA SER A 283 -19.78 40.47 -23.96
C SER A 283 -20.82 41.01 -22.98
N GLU A 284 -21.61 40.15 -22.34
CA GLU A 284 -22.64 40.57 -21.41
C GLU A 284 -22.06 40.91 -20.03
N GLU A 285 -22.44 42.07 -19.48
CA GLU A 285 -22.22 42.44 -18.07
C GLU A 285 -23.12 41.64 -17.09
N GLY A 286 -23.73 40.55 -17.57
CA GLY A 286 -25.00 39.98 -17.10
C GLY A 286 -25.06 39.58 -15.63
N ASP A 287 -23.94 39.20 -15.02
CA ASP A 287 -23.93 38.83 -13.61
C ASP A 287 -23.73 40.07 -12.72
N ARG A 288 -24.63 40.28 -11.77
CA ARG A 288 -24.49 41.32 -10.73
C ARG A 288 -24.22 40.68 -9.36
N GLY A 289 -23.48 41.37 -8.52
CA GLY A 289 -23.29 40.99 -7.12
C GLY A 289 -22.52 39.67 -6.91
N PRO A 290 -22.89 38.81 -5.95
CA PRO A 290 -22.11 37.64 -5.52
C PRO A 290 -21.82 36.60 -6.62
N GLN A 291 -22.73 36.47 -7.60
CA GLN A 291 -22.56 35.51 -8.69
C GLN A 291 -21.38 35.88 -9.61
N ARG A 292 -21.16 37.18 -9.83
CA ARG A 292 -20.02 37.70 -10.58
C ARG A 292 -18.69 37.30 -9.94
N GLN A 293 -18.58 37.43 -8.60
CA GLN A 293 -17.39 37.02 -7.86
C GLN A 293 -17.18 35.50 -7.93
N LYS A 294 -18.25 34.72 -7.79
CA LYS A 294 -18.19 33.26 -7.88
C LYS A 294 -17.68 32.79 -9.25
N ASN A 295 -18.19 33.37 -10.32
CA ASN A 295 -17.76 33.06 -11.68
C ASN A 295 -16.32 33.53 -11.94
N ALA A 296 -15.92 34.72 -11.46
CA ALA A 296 -14.54 35.19 -11.55
C ALA A 296 -13.55 34.26 -10.84
N ASN A 297 -13.87 33.83 -9.61
CA ASN A 297 -13.03 32.88 -8.86
C ASN A 297 -12.91 31.54 -9.59
N ARG A 298 -14.03 30.99 -10.09
CA ARG A 298 -14.02 29.70 -10.81
C ARG A 298 -13.26 29.78 -12.13
N ALA A 299 -13.50 30.80 -12.93
CA ALA A 299 -12.81 31.00 -14.19
C ALA A 299 -11.30 31.16 -13.97
N PHE A 300 -10.91 31.94 -12.96
CA PHE A 300 -9.51 32.12 -12.61
C PHE A 300 -8.84 30.78 -12.23
N THR A 301 -9.40 30.04 -11.28
CA THR A 301 -8.84 28.74 -10.87
C THR A 301 -8.81 27.71 -12.01
N PHE A 302 -9.83 27.71 -12.88
CA PHE A 302 -9.89 26.75 -13.99
C PHE A 302 -8.91 27.07 -15.12
N LEU A 303 -8.68 28.35 -15.42
CA LEU A 303 -7.79 28.80 -16.50
C LEU A 303 -6.35 29.00 -16.04
N GLU A 304 -6.08 29.08 -14.73
CA GLU A 304 -4.75 29.06 -14.12
C GLU A 304 -4.17 27.63 -14.17
N ASN A 305 -4.03 27.07 -15.37
CA ASN A 305 -3.51 25.72 -15.63
C ASN A 305 -1.97 25.68 -15.82
N GLY A 306 -1.28 26.81 -15.65
CA GLY A 306 0.16 26.95 -15.84
C GLY A 306 0.59 27.38 -17.25
N GLU A 307 -0.30 27.37 -18.24
CA GLU A 307 -0.01 27.85 -19.60
C GLU A 307 -0.25 29.36 -19.74
N ILE A 308 -1.21 29.89 -18.98
CA ILE A 308 -1.54 31.32 -18.97
C ILE A 308 -0.85 31.96 -17.76
N ASP A 309 -0.11 33.04 -18.00
CA ASP A 309 0.45 33.86 -16.91
C ASP A 309 -0.66 34.35 -15.98
N ARG A 310 -0.49 34.05 -14.70
CA ARG A 310 -1.47 34.30 -13.64
C ARG A 310 -1.86 35.77 -13.55
N ASP A 311 -0.89 36.68 -13.64
CA ASP A 311 -1.10 38.11 -13.54
C ASP A 311 -1.89 38.62 -14.75
N THR A 312 -1.54 38.14 -15.95
CA THR A 312 -2.22 38.44 -17.21
C THR A 312 -3.68 37.99 -17.18
N LEU A 313 -3.95 36.76 -16.72
CA LEU A 313 -5.31 36.25 -16.59
C LEU A 313 -6.14 37.09 -15.62
N ALA A 314 -5.58 37.40 -14.44
CA ALA A 314 -6.27 38.22 -13.45
C ALA A 314 -6.59 39.62 -14.00
N LEU A 315 -5.62 40.30 -14.62
CA LEU A 315 -5.82 41.62 -15.22
C LEU A 315 -6.87 41.57 -16.32
N LYS A 316 -6.93 40.48 -17.10
CA LYS A 316 -7.97 40.32 -18.13
C LYS A 316 -9.37 40.20 -17.53
N ILE A 317 -9.52 39.44 -16.43
CA ILE A 317 -10.79 39.33 -15.70
C ILE A 317 -11.21 40.70 -15.14
N VAL A 318 -10.25 41.46 -14.59
CA VAL A 318 -10.50 42.80 -14.07
C VAL A 318 -10.92 43.76 -15.18
N GLU A 319 -10.20 43.76 -16.30
CA GLU A 319 -10.50 44.61 -17.46
C GLU A 319 -11.90 44.31 -18.04
N THR A 320 -12.22 43.02 -18.21
CA THR A 320 -13.45 42.61 -18.92
C THR A 320 -14.68 42.59 -18.03
N LYS A 321 -14.54 42.22 -16.74
CA LYS A 321 -15.67 41.99 -15.83
C LYS A 321 -15.69 42.92 -14.62
N GLY A 322 -14.63 43.71 -14.42
CA GLY A 322 -14.54 44.68 -13.33
C GLY A 322 -14.47 44.04 -11.94
N VAL A 323 -14.01 42.80 -11.84
CA VAL A 323 -13.92 42.04 -10.58
C VAL A 323 -12.56 41.38 -10.45
N VAL A 324 -12.03 41.36 -9.23
CA VAL A 324 -10.74 40.75 -8.91
C VAL A 324 -10.99 39.37 -8.29
N PRO A 325 -10.38 38.28 -8.81
CA PRO A 325 -10.46 36.97 -8.19
C PRO A 325 -9.89 36.99 -6.76
N GLU A 326 -10.57 36.34 -5.81
CA GLU A 326 -10.19 36.39 -4.39
C GLU A 326 -8.81 35.76 -4.12
N SER A 327 -8.50 34.66 -4.80
CA SER A 327 -7.18 33.99 -4.70
C SER A 327 -6.05 34.85 -5.26
N TYR A 328 -6.33 35.68 -6.27
CA TYR A 328 -5.36 36.64 -6.80
C TYR A 328 -5.15 37.82 -5.83
N ALA A 329 -6.23 38.38 -5.28
CA ALA A 329 -6.16 39.43 -4.26
C ALA A 329 -5.36 38.99 -3.02
N ALA A 330 -5.57 37.75 -2.56
CA ALA A 330 -4.81 37.17 -1.44
C ALA A 330 -3.32 37.01 -1.80
N ALA A 331 -3.00 36.61 -3.03
CA ALA A 331 -1.61 36.51 -3.48
C ALA A 331 -0.92 37.88 -3.56
N LEU A 332 -1.61 38.91 -4.06
CA LEU A 332 -1.09 40.29 -4.03
C LEU A 332 -0.85 40.77 -2.60
N SER A 333 -1.79 40.54 -1.68
CA SER A 333 -1.60 40.90 -0.27
C SER A 333 -0.39 40.22 0.35
N LYS A 334 -0.24 38.90 0.13
CA LYS A 334 0.93 38.15 0.57
C LYS A 334 2.21 38.73 -0.03
N GLY A 335 2.21 39.07 -1.32
CA GLY A 335 3.35 39.68 -2.00
C GLY A 335 3.77 41.02 -1.39
N THR A 336 2.81 41.90 -1.08
CA THR A 336 3.09 43.19 -0.40
C THR A 336 3.62 43.03 1.03
N ARG A 337 3.50 41.83 1.63
CA ARG A 337 4.03 41.48 2.96
C ARG A 337 5.34 40.68 2.89
N SER A 338 5.86 40.43 1.70
CA SER A 338 7.11 39.70 1.56
C SER A 338 8.26 40.50 2.17
N ASN A 339 9.34 39.79 2.51
CA ASN A 339 10.62 40.40 2.87
C ASN A 339 11.57 40.44 1.66
N GLU A 340 11.12 39.97 0.50
CA GLU A 340 11.88 39.96 -0.75
C GLU A 340 11.48 41.18 -1.61
N PRO A 341 12.40 42.13 -1.89
CA PRO A 341 12.09 43.35 -2.64
C PRO A 341 11.47 43.09 -4.01
N GLU A 342 11.95 42.09 -4.76
CA GLU A 342 11.42 41.75 -6.09
C GLU A 342 9.95 41.32 -6.05
N VAL A 343 9.57 40.55 -5.02
CA VAL A 343 8.18 40.09 -4.81
C VAL A 343 7.28 41.26 -4.43
N ILE A 344 7.78 42.18 -3.60
CA ILE A 344 7.07 43.39 -3.21
C ILE A 344 6.83 44.30 -4.41
N LEU A 345 7.89 44.59 -5.18
CA LEU A 345 7.82 45.42 -6.38
C LEU A 345 6.77 44.89 -7.35
N ARG A 346 6.88 43.59 -7.73
CA ARG A 346 5.92 42.95 -8.65
C ARG A 346 4.49 43.01 -8.11
N ALA A 347 4.30 42.77 -6.81
CA ALA A 347 2.96 42.83 -6.20
C ALA A 347 2.37 44.25 -6.28
N TYR A 348 3.16 45.30 -6.01
CA TYR A 348 2.69 46.69 -6.10
C TYR A 348 2.46 47.17 -7.53
N GLU A 349 3.31 46.79 -8.48
CA GLU A 349 3.08 47.09 -9.90
C GLU A 349 1.78 46.45 -10.41
N ASN A 350 1.53 45.19 -10.06
CA ASN A 350 0.31 44.51 -10.45
C ASN A 350 -0.92 45.07 -9.71
N LEU A 351 -0.77 45.46 -8.45
CA LEU A 351 -1.80 46.17 -7.70
C LEU A 351 -2.15 47.51 -8.35
N ALA A 352 -1.16 48.27 -8.82
CA ALA A 352 -1.37 49.52 -9.54
C ALA A 352 -2.21 49.31 -10.81
N LYS A 353 -1.87 48.29 -11.61
CA LYS A 353 -2.61 47.91 -12.83
C LYS A 353 -4.07 47.54 -12.51
N VAL A 354 -4.29 46.76 -11.46
CA VAL A 354 -5.65 46.39 -11.01
C VAL A 354 -6.46 47.62 -10.61
N LEU A 355 -5.87 48.52 -9.80
CA LEU A 355 -6.55 49.74 -9.33
C LEU A 355 -6.81 50.73 -10.47
N ALA A 356 -5.95 50.77 -11.49
CA ALA A 356 -6.17 51.58 -12.69
C ALA A 356 -7.38 51.08 -13.51
N LEU A 357 -7.54 49.76 -13.66
CA LEU A 357 -8.61 49.15 -14.44
C LEU A 357 -9.95 49.17 -13.70
N ALA A 358 -9.95 48.82 -12.42
CA ALA A 358 -11.15 48.72 -11.63
C ALA A 358 -11.00 49.41 -10.26
N PRO A 359 -10.91 50.75 -10.23
CA PRO A 359 -10.73 51.52 -8.99
C PRO A 359 -11.88 51.32 -8.00
N GLN A 360 -13.05 50.90 -8.49
CA GLN A 360 -14.25 50.61 -7.70
C GLN A 360 -14.54 49.12 -7.52
N SER A 361 -13.67 48.17 -7.93
CA SER A 361 -13.89 46.73 -7.69
C SER A 361 -13.76 46.31 -6.21
N ALA A 362 -13.99 47.28 -5.31
CA ALA A 362 -14.22 47.21 -3.88
C ALA A 362 -13.05 46.64 -3.07
N VAL A 363 -11.96 47.41 -2.93
CA VAL A 363 -10.89 47.20 -1.92
C VAL A 363 -10.37 45.75 -1.86
N LEU A 364 -10.49 45.06 -3.00
CA LEU A 364 -10.00 43.72 -3.35
C LEU A 364 -10.55 42.58 -2.47
N ALA A 365 -11.78 42.13 -2.78
CA ALA A 365 -12.37 40.88 -2.28
C ALA A 365 -12.56 40.76 -0.76
N LYS A 366 -13.53 41.48 -0.18
CA LYS A 366 -14.18 41.28 1.16
C LYS A 366 -13.31 41.01 2.42
N ARG A 367 -11.98 40.85 2.34
CA ARG A 367 -11.09 40.40 3.43
C ARG A 367 -9.76 41.15 3.53
N GLU A 368 -9.38 41.96 2.55
CA GLU A 368 -8.05 42.62 2.50
C GLU A 368 -8.16 44.15 2.58
N ARG A 369 -8.87 44.69 3.59
CA ARG A 369 -9.08 46.15 3.77
C ARG A 369 -7.79 46.98 3.75
N ASN A 370 -6.65 46.36 4.05
CA ASN A 370 -5.37 47.05 4.20
C ASN A 370 -4.58 47.16 2.88
N LEU A 371 -5.06 46.61 1.76
CA LEU A 371 -4.36 46.68 0.46
C LEU A 371 -4.34 48.11 -0.12
N VAL A 372 -5.39 48.90 0.12
CA VAL A 372 -5.44 50.31 -0.33
C VAL A 372 -4.46 51.15 0.45
N ASP A 373 -4.48 51.09 1.79
CA ASP A 373 -3.52 51.79 2.65
C ASP A 373 -2.06 51.45 2.30
N ARG A 374 -1.80 50.17 1.95
CA ARG A 374 -0.49 49.71 1.49
C ARG A 374 -0.10 50.32 0.15
N PHE A 375 -1.05 50.44 -0.78
CA PHE A 375 -0.83 51.07 -2.07
C PHE A 375 -0.59 52.59 -1.94
N GLU A 376 -1.26 53.23 -0.99
CA GLU A 376 -1.01 54.63 -0.63
C GLU A 376 0.41 54.82 -0.09
N LYS A 377 0.87 53.95 0.83
CA LYS A 377 2.27 53.96 1.30
C LYS A 377 3.27 53.81 0.15
N TRP A 378 3.03 52.87 -0.76
CA TRP A 378 3.85 52.70 -1.97
C TRP A 378 3.88 53.95 -2.85
N THR A 379 2.72 54.57 -3.06
CA THR A 379 2.58 55.78 -3.89
C THR A 379 3.27 56.98 -3.24
N LEU A 380 3.19 57.10 -1.92
CA LEU A 380 3.90 58.13 -1.17
C LEU A 380 5.42 57.99 -1.33
N LEU A 381 5.95 56.77 -1.23
CA LEU A 381 7.38 56.50 -1.41
C LEU A 381 7.86 56.83 -2.83
N THR A 382 7.13 56.36 -3.83
CA THR A 382 7.55 56.48 -5.24
C THR A 382 7.25 57.85 -5.84
N LYS A 383 6.04 58.41 -5.62
CA LYS A 383 5.62 59.69 -6.19
C LYS A 383 5.84 60.88 -5.25
N GLY A 384 5.62 60.70 -3.94
CA GLY A 384 5.79 61.77 -2.95
C GLY A 384 7.25 62.05 -2.66
N TYR A 385 8.01 61.00 -2.34
CA TYR A 385 9.43 61.10 -1.99
C TYR A 385 10.39 60.84 -3.16
N GLY A 386 9.88 60.45 -4.33
CA GLY A 386 10.67 60.31 -5.55
C GLY A 386 11.63 59.12 -5.55
N LEU A 387 11.41 58.12 -4.68
CA LEU A 387 12.20 56.90 -4.67
C LEU A 387 11.96 56.10 -5.97
N SER A 388 13.01 55.42 -6.44
CA SER A 388 12.82 54.42 -7.48
C SER A 388 11.91 53.29 -6.96
N PRO A 389 11.14 52.61 -7.83
CA PRO A 389 10.34 51.45 -7.44
C PRO A 389 11.18 50.39 -6.69
N GLU A 390 12.42 50.19 -7.10
CA GLU A 390 13.36 49.26 -6.48
C GLU A 390 13.72 49.69 -5.05
N ASP A 391 14.08 50.97 -4.85
CA ASP A 391 14.41 51.51 -3.52
C ASP A 391 13.19 51.52 -2.59
N ALA A 392 12.00 51.82 -3.11
CA ALA A 392 10.76 51.77 -2.36
C ALA A 392 10.44 50.33 -1.92
N ALA A 393 10.66 49.34 -2.78
CA ALA A 393 10.47 47.93 -2.45
C ALA A 393 11.48 47.44 -1.40
N GLU A 394 12.75 47.83 -1.50
CA GLU A 394 13.74 47.54 -0.45
C GLU A 394 13.38 48.17 0.91
N THR A 395 12.87 49.41 0.88
CA THR A 395 12.46 50.13 2.08
C THR A 395 11.30 49.41 2.77
N LEU A 396 10.30 48.97 2.00
CA LEU A 396 9.17 48.20 2.51
C LEU A 396 9.56 46.79 2.96
N ALA A 397 10.48 46.13 2.25
CA ALA A 397 11.01 44.82 2.63
C ALA A 397 11.66 44.85 4.02
N LYS A 398 12.48 45.87 4.27
CA LYS A 398 13.09 46.11 5.59
C LYS A 398 12.00 46.32 6.65
N GLY A 399 10.96 47.10 6.34
CA GLY A 399 9.86 47.42 7.26
C GLY A 399 8.98 46.22 7.63
N ASN A 400 8.87 45.23 6.74
CA ASN A 400 8.12 43.99 6.96
C ASN A 400 8.86 42.99 7.86
N ASP A 401 10.16 43.16 8.10
CA ASP A 401 10.97 42.24 8.89
C ASP A 401 10.73 42.46 10.41
N SER A 402 10.27 41.41 11.10
CA SER A 402 9.69 41.50 12.45
C SER A 402 10.66 41.96 13.56
N GLY A 403 11.98 41.83 13.33
CA GLY A 403 13.01 42.33 14.23
C GLY A 403 13.31 43.83 14.09
N SER A 404 12.89 44.45 12.99
CA SER A 404 13.19 45.85 12.64
C SER A 404 11.95 46.73 12.53
N ALA A 405 10.74 46.14 12.53
CA ALA A 405 9.46 46.86 12.34
C ALA A 405 9.28 48.06 13.28
N HIS A 406 9.62 47.95 14.56
CA HIS A 406 9.48 49.04 15.53
C HIS A 406 10.51 50.17 15.31
N ASN A 407 11.71 49.81 14.85
CA ASN A 407 12.77 50.77 14.55
C ASN A 407 12.58 51.42 13.17
N LEU A 408 11.89 50.75 12.24
CA LEU A 408 11.63 51.26 10.90
C LEU A 408 10.39 52.13 10.86
N GLU A 409 9.32 51.87 11.62
CA GLU A 409 8.23 52.85 11.75
C GLU A 409 8.75 54.16 12.35
N GLU A 410 9.52 54.11 13.46
CA GLU A 410 10.14 55.32 14.04
C GLU A 410 11.21 55.98 13.14
N ALA A 411 12.00 55.19 12.40
CA ALA A 411 12.99 55.73 11.47
C ALA A 411 12.34 56.31 10.20
N PHE A 412 11.25 55.70 9.73
CA PHE A 412 10.47 56.16 8.60
C PHE A 412 9.69 57.42 8.97
N ASP A 413 9.02 57.46 10.14
CA ASP A 413 8.43 58.68 10.73
C ASP A 413 9.48 59.80 10.89
N ARG A 414 10.71 59.47 11.28
CA ARG A 414 11.82 60.45 11.37
C ARG A 414 12.35 60.94 10.02
N GLN A 415 12.44 60.04 9.05
CA GLN A 415 12.99 60.31 7.71
C GLN A 415 11.94 60.98 6.80
N PHE A 416 10.66 60.80 7.14
CA PHE A 416 9.49 61.25 6.40
C PHE A 416 8.46 61.89 7.35
N PRO A 417 8.80 62.99 8.05
CA PRO A 417 7.99 63.58 9.13
C PRO A 417 6.64 64.14 8.67
N ASP A 418 6.45 64.34 7.36
CA ASP A 418 5.15 64.71 6.78
C ASP A 418 4.17 63.52 6.70
N TRP A 419 4.63 62.30 7.03
CA TRP A 419 3.81 61.11 7.18
C TRP A 419 3.19 61.06 8.59
N GLU A 420 2.30 62.00 8.91
CA GLU A 420 1.34 61.75 9.99
C GLU A 420 0.20 60.91 9.41
N GLY A 421 -0.16 59.80 10.05
CA GLY A 421 -1.30 58.95 9.69
C GLY A 421 -2.69 59.64 9.75
N LYS A 422 -2.74 60.97 9.61
CA LYS A 422 -3.92 61.82 9.53
C LYS A 422 -3.69 62.86 8.44
N ASP A 423 -4.67 62.97 7.53
CA ASP A 423 -4.79 63.95 6.43
C ASP A 423 -4.26 63.59 5.03
N LEU A 424 -4.62 62.39 4.56
CA LEU A 424 -4.92 62.18 3.13
C LEU A 424 -6.41 61.90 2.87
N GLY A 425 -7.28 62.37 3.77
CA GLY A 425 -8.75 62.26 3.64
C GLY A 425 -9.38 63.01 2.46
N SER A 426 -8.59 63.54 1.54
CA SER A 426 -9.07 64.30 0.39
C SER A 426 -8.49 63.87 -0.95
N GLN A 427 -7.47 62.99 -1.01
CA GLN A 427 -6.97 62.52 -2.31
C GLN A 427 -7.83 61.39 -2.85
N THR A 428 -8.56 61.66 -3.92
CA THR A 428 -9.39 60.62 -4.54
C THR A 428 -8.50 59.56 -5.18
N LEU A 429 -8.90 58.28 -5.17
CA LEU A 429 -8.22 57.18 -5.90
C LEU A 429 -7.83 57.56 -7.34
N ARG A 430 -8.59 58.47 -7.98
CA ARG A 430 -8.27 59.08 -9.28
C ARG A 430 -6.99 59.91 -9.29
N GLU A 431 -6.73 60.70 -8.26
CA GLU A 431 -5.53 61.56 -8.12
C GLU A 431 -4.27 60.73 -7.87
N LEU A 432 -4.39 59.61 -7.13
CA LEU A 432 -3.30 58.66 -6.91
C LEU A 432 -2.91 57.92 -8.20
N LEU A 433 -3.87 57.71 -9.12
CA LEU A 433 -3.66 57.02 -10.39
C LEU A 433 -3.22 57.96 -11.53
N THR A 434 -3.34 59.28 -11.40
CA THR A 434 -2.81 60.23 -12.40
C THR A 434 -1.28 60.37 -12.33
N PRO A 435 -0.58 60.49 -13.48
CA PRO A 435 0.84 60.85 -13.52
C PRO A 435 1.02 62.31 -13.10
N ALA A 436 1.98 62.59 -12.22
CA ALA A 436 2.27 63.94 -11.77
C ALA A 436 2.83 64.76 -12.95
N VAL A 437 2.15 65.84 -13.32
CA VAL A 437 2.76 66.90 -14.13
C VAL A 437 3.88 67.50 -13.27
N THR A 438 5.11 67.37 -13.73
CA THR A 438 6.31 67.94 -13.12
C THR A 438 6.12 69.44 -12.90
N ARG A 439 5.86 69.84 -11.65
CA ARG A 439 5.98 71.24 -11.24
C ARG A 439 7.46 71.51 -10.94
N PHE A 440 8.19 71.94 -11.97
CA PHE A 440 9.40 72.72 -11.73
C PHE A 440 8.98 74.12 -11.28
N PRO A 441 9.59 74.70 -10.23
CA PRO A 441 9.42 76.11 -9.94
C PRO A 441 10.19 76.92 -10.99
N GLU A 442 9.45 77.66 -11.83
CA GLU A 442 10.01 78.80 -12.54
C GLU A 442 10.48 79.85 -11.53
N GLY A 443 11.69 80.36 -11.71
CA GLY A 443 12.08 81.68 -11.19
C GLY A 443 13.37 81.71 -10.39
N SER A 444 14.47 82.02 -11.07
CA SER A 444 15.56 82.84 -10.52
C SER A 444 16.24 83.56 -11.69
N GLY A 445 15.60 84.62 -12.16
CA GLY A 445 16.27 85.73 -12.84
C GLY A 445 16.54 86.81 -11.79
N GLY A 446 17.81 87.14 -11.61
CA GLY A 446 18.33 88.15 -10.69
C GLY A 446 19.85 88.18 -10.75
#